data_AF-A0A7L4KHN5-F1
#
_entry.id   AF-A0A7L4KHN5-F1
#
_cell.length_a   1.000
_cell.length_b   1.000
_cell.length_c   1.000
_cell.angle_alpha   90.00
_cell.angle_beta   90.00
_cell.angle_gamma   90.00
#
_symmetry.space_group_name_H-M   'P 1'
#
loop_
_entity.id
_entity.type
_entity.pdbx_description
1 polymer ?
#
loop_
_entity_poly.entity_id
_entity_poly.type
_entity_poly.pdbx_seq_one_letter_code
_entity_poly.pdbx_strand_id
1 'polypeptide(L)' 'PHKCRERTPFLVLLVVTEPRDLEGRNVIRQTWGNESAVPGVSVVRLFLLGVHPAFGAELQPVLEEENELHGDLL' A
#
# COMPACT_ATOMS: atom_id res chain seq x y z
N PRO A 1 7.30 1.15 -8.81
CA PRO A 1 8.73 1.55 -8.69
C PRO A 1 9.02 3.08 -8.64
N HIS A 2 8.05 3.96 -8.92
CA HIS A 2 8.29 5.41 -8.99
C HIS A 2 7.98 6.18 -7.69
N LYS A 3 7.32 5.55 -6.72
CA LYS A 3 6.76 6.22 -5.53
C LYS A 3 7.78 7.01 -4.69
N CYS A 4 9.01 6.52 -4.58
CA CYS A 4 10.09 7.21 -3.86
C CYS A 4 11.00 8.08 -4.75
N ARG A 5 10.81 8.07 -6.09
CA ARG A 5 11.63 8.89 -7.01
C ARG A 5 11.14 10.33 -7.09
N GLU A 6 9.83 10.51 -7.08
CA GLU A 6 9.19 11.83 -7.18
C GLU A 6 9.17 12.58 -5.84
N ARG A 7 9.30 11.83 -4.75
CA ARG A 7 9.24 12.32 -3.38
C ARG A 7 10.44 11.74 -2.66
N THR A 8 11.46 12.54 -2.36
CA THR A 8 12.56 12.15 -1.46
C THR A 8 11.95 12.00 -0.06
N PRO A 9 11.58 10.78 0.38
CA PRO A 9 10.74 10.63 1.55
C PRO A 9 11.59 10.79 2.81
N PHE A 10 11.05 11.51 3.80
CA PHE A 10 11.61 11.54 5.15
C PHE A 10 11.35 10.22 5.89
N LEU A 11 10.17 9.63 5.69
CA LEU A 11 9.75 8.38 6.29
C LEU A 11 9.10 7.47 5.25
N VAL A 12 9.51 6.21 5.24
CA VAL A 12 8.84 5.14 4.49
C VAL A 12 8.15 4.21 5.48
N LEU A 13 6.83 4.13 5.39
CA LEU A 13 6.01 3.17 6.13
C LEU A 13 5.89 1.90 5.28
N LEU A 14 6.49 0.83 5.76
CA LEU A 14 6.48 -0.47 5.11
C LEU A 14 5.56 -1.41 5.90
N VAL A 15 4.40 -1.73 5.34
CA VAL A 15 3.30 -2.35 6.09
C VAL A 15 3.00 -3.72 5.51
N VAL A 16 3.19 -4.77 6.31
CA VAL A 16 2.87 -6.15 5.89
C VAL A 16 1.38 -6.39 6.07
N THR A 17 0.68 -6.84 5.03
CA THR A 17 -0.74 -7.22 5.09
C THR A 17 -1.00 -8.50 4.31
N GLU A 18 -2.08 -9.19 4.63
CA GLU A 18 -2.49 -10.37 3.87
C GLU A 18 -3.11 -9.93 2.52
N PRO A 19 -2.88 -10.65 1.39
CA PRO A 19 -3.43 -10.30 0.09
C PRO A 19 -4.94 -10.01 0.10
N ARG A 20 -5.72 -10.78 0.86
CA ARG A 20 -7.18 -10.62 0.96
C ARG A 20 -7.64 -9.41 1.79
N ASP A 21 -6.76 -8.80 2.57
CA ASP A 21 -7.12 -7.76 3.55
C ASP A 21 -7.19 -6.34 2.93
N LEU A 22 -8.05 -6.18 1.93
CA LEU A 22 -8.29 -4.90 1.25
C LEU A 22 -8.85 -3.84 2.21
N GLU A 23 -9.77 -4.25 3.09
CA GLU A 23 -10.39 -3.36 4.07
C GLU A 23 -9.36 -2.84 5.08
N GLY A 24 -8.52 -3.72 5.63
CA GLY A 24 -7.43 -3.33 6.53
C GLY A 24 -6.49 -2.34 5.87
N ARG A 25 -6.09 -2.57 4.62
CA ARG A 25 -5.30 -1.60 3.84
C ARG A 25 -6.01 -0.26 3.73
N ASN A 26 -7.29 -0.23 3.36
CA ASN A 26 -8.08 1.01 3.24
C ASN A 26 -8.19 1.81 4.55
N VAL A 27 -8.44 1.13 5.67
CA VAL A 27 -8.46 1.77 6.99
C VAL A 27 -7.10 2.37 7.31
N ILE A 28 -5.99 1.67 7.01
CA ILE A 28 -4.64 2.20 7.19
C ILE A 28 -4.42 3.44 6.31
N ARG A 29 -4.89 3.43 5.05
CA ARG A 29 -4.78 4.60 4.14
C ARG A 29 -5.45 5.84 4.72
N GLN A 30 -6.58 5.66 5.41
CA GLN A 30 -7.41 6.74 5.95
C GLN A 30 -7.04 7.16 7.37
N THR A 31 -6.22 6.37 8.07
CA THR A 31 -5.84 6.61 9.47
C THR A 31 -4.34 6.91 9.58
N TRP A 32 -3.60 6.15 10.38
CA TRP A 32 -2.19 6.42 10.71
C TRP A 32 -1.27 6.31 9.49
N GLY A 33 -1.68 5.62 8.43
CA GLY A 33 -0.91 5.47 7.21
C GLY A 33 -1.06 6.64 6.23
N ASN A 34 -1.94 7.61 6.47
CA ASN A 34 -2.21 8.71 5.56
C ASN A 34 -0.94 9.55 5.28
N GLU A 35 -0.48 9.57 4.03
CA GLU A 35 0.76 10.25 3.60
C GLU A 35 0.71 11.77 3.77
N SER A 36 -0.48 12.35 3.91
CA SER A 36 -0.72 13.78 4.11
C SER A 36 -1.02 14.15 5.56
N ALA A 37 -0.94 13.19 6.51
CA ALA A 37 -1.32 13.43 7.91
C ALA A 37 -0.42 14.45 8.62
N VAL A 38 0.83 14.61 8.17
CA VAL A 38 1.80 15.54 8.76
C VAL A 38 2.20 16.59 7.72
N PRO A 39 1.69 17.83 7.81
CA PRO A 39 2.02 18.89 6.86
C PRO A 39 3.53 19.14 6.76
N GLY A 40 4.04 19.26 5.53
CA GLY A 40 5.45 19.56 5.26
C GLY A 40 6.42 18.38 5.42
N VAL A 41 5.96 17.21 5.84
CA VAL A 41 6.79 15.99 5.94
C VAL A 41 6.44 15.06 4.79
N SER A 42 7.45 14.66 4.01
CA SER A 42 7.25 13.66 2.96
C SER A 42 7.21 12.26 3.56
N VAL A 43 6.01 11.70 3.69
CA VAL A 43 5.80 10.29 4.08
C VAL A 43 5.35 9.51 2.87
N VAL A 44 5.90 8.30 2.70
CA VAL A 44 5.45 7.33 1.68
C VAL A 44 5.03 6.05 2.38
N ARG A 45 3.87 5.51 2.02
CA ARG A 45 3.37 4.23 2.51
C ARG A 45 3.43 3.18 1.41
N LEU A 46 3.90 1.99 1.72
CA LEU A 46 3.90 0.83 0.84
C LEU A 46 3.41 -0.40 1.61
N PHE A 47 2.50 -1.16 1.00
CA PHE A 47 2.06 -2.44 1.52
C PHE A 47 2.90 -3.56 0.91
N LEU A 48 3.50 -4.41 1.74
CA LEU A 48 4.08 -5.67 1.27
C LEU A 48 3.06 -6.77 1.36
N LEU A 49 2.84 -7.41 0.23
CA LEU A 49 1.99 -8.57 0.10
C LEU A 49 2.83 -9.82 -0.21
N GLY A 50 2.33 -10.96 0.21
CA GLY A 50 2.80 -12.26 -0.28
C GLY A 50 1.84 -12.80 -1.35
N VAL A 51 2.03 -14.07 -1.71
CA VAL A 51 1.02 -14.82 -2.48
C VAL A 51 0.13 -15.58 -1.51
N HIS A 52 -1.19 -15.48 -1.65
CA HIS A 52 -2.10 -16.26 -0.81
C HIS A 52 -1.98 -17.75 -1.17
N PRO A 53 -1.81 -18.66 -0.19
CA PRO A 53 -1.45 -20.06 -0.47
C PRO A 53 -2.52 -20.86 -1.21
N ALA A 54 -3.79 -20.45 -1.12
CA ALA A 54 -4.92 -21.17 -1.71
C ALA A 54 -5.70 -20.37 -2.77
N PHE A 55 -5.58 -19.05 -2.76
CA PHE A 55 -6.49 -18.15 -3.52
C PHE A 55 -5.70 -17.09 -4.31
N GLY A 56 -4.44 -17.36 -4.62
CA GLY A 56 -3.57 -16.37 -5.27
C GLY A 56 -4.09 -15.94 -6.64
N ALA A 57 -4.57 -16.89 -7.45
CA ALA A 57 -5.09 -16.61 -8.79
C ALA A 57 -6.41 -15.82 -8.75
N GLU A 58 -7.28 -16.14 -7.79
CA GLU A 58 -8.57 -15.50 -7.59
C GLU A 58 -8.42 -14.07 -7.04
N LEU A 59 -7.40 -13.83 -6.21
CA LEU A 59 -7.12 -12.51 -5.65
C LEU A 59 -6.33 -11.61 -6.61
N GLN A 60 -5.64 -12.16 -7.60
CA GLN A 60 -4.79 -11.40 -8.51
C GLN A 60 -5.51 -10.22 -9.20
N PRO A 61 -6.71 -10.39 -9.79
CA PRO A 61 -7.40 -9.26 -10.45
C PRO A 61 -7.80 -8.15 -9.49
N VAL A 62 -8.16 -8.51 -8.25
CA VAL A 62 -8.54 -7.55 -7.20
C VAL A 62 -7.31 -6.74 -6.74
N LEU A 63 -6.16 -7.39 -6.60
CA LEU A 63 -4.90 -6.73 -6.26
C LEU A 63 -4.40 -5.83 -7.38
N GLU A 64 -4.60 -6.22 -8.65
CA GLU A 64 -4.27 -5.40 -9.80
C GLU A 64 -5.12 -4.13 -9.83
N GLU A 65 -6.44 -4.25 -9.65
CA GLU A 65 -7.35 -3.10 -9.55
C GLU A 65 -6.98 -2.19 -8.37
N GLU A 66 -6.70 -2.75 -7.20
CA GLU A 66 -6.25 -1.98 -6.04
C GLU A 66 -4.93 -1.24 -6.32
N ASN A 67 -3.98 -1.90 -6.97
CA ASN A 67 -2.68 -1.31 -7.27
C ASN A 67 -2.76 -0.25 -8.37
N GLU A 68 -3.66 -0.38 -9.34
CA GLU A 68 -3.95 0.66 -10.32
C GLU A 68 -4.51 1.93 -9.65
N LEU A 69 -5.40 1.75 -8.66
CA LEU A 69 -6.02 2.86 -7.94
C LEU A 69 -5.06 3.57 -6.98
N HIS A 70 -4.18 2.83 -6.30
CA HIS A 70 -3.37 3.37 -5.19
C HIS A 70 -1.86 3.40 -5.44
N GLY A 71 -1.35 2.55 -6.33
CA GLY A 71 0.07 2.46 -6.67
C GLY A 71 0.97 2.17 -5.47
N ASP A 72 0.44 1.53 -4.44
CA ASP A 72 1.10 1.36 -3.13
C ASP A 72 1.30 -0.09 -2.70
N LEU A 73 1.07 -1.06 -3.60
CA LEU A 73 1.32 -2.49 -3.34
C LEU A 73 2.70 -2.92 -3.88
N LEU A 74 3.37 -3.78 -3.11
CA LEU A 74 4.62 -4.46 -3.45
C LEU A 74 4.44 -5.98 -3.37
#